data_AF-A0A3N9UYB9-F1
#
_entry.id   AF-A0A3N9UYB9-F1
#
_cell.length_a   1.000
_cell.length_b   1.000
_cell.length_c   1.000
_cell.angle_alpha   90.00
_cell.angle_beta   90.00
_cell.angle_gamma   90.00
#
_symmetry.space_group_name_H-M   'P 1'
#
loop_
_entity.id
_entity.type
_entity.pdbx_description
1 polymer ?
#
loop_
_entity_poly.entity_id
_entity_poly.type
_entity_poly.pdbx_seq_one_letter_code
_entity_poly.pdbx_strand_id
1 'polypeptide(L)'
;MSLEENLEAETRKWLVKAEDLFAAVSGEEHFQENISAYIRDSHYFLENGDLIRAFEAVIWAWAWMEIGLDRNILARNSQEDNSQEDL
;
A
#
# COMPACT_ATOMS: atom_id res chain seq x y z
N MET A 1 1.64 26.17 -0.87
CA MET A 1 1.79 25.05 0.08
C MET A 1 3.19 25.06 0.64
N SER A 2 3.33 24.82 1.93
CA SER A 2 4.60 24.56 2.60
C SER A 2 5.12 23.15 2.27
N LEU A 3 6.38 22.86 2.60
CA LEU A 3 6.94 21.51 2.46
C LEU A 3 6.18 20.49 3.33
N GLU A 4 5.81 20.89 4.55
CA GLU A 4 5.07 20.06 5.50
C GLU A 4 3.68 19.71 4.96
N GLU A 5 2.93 20.70 4.46
CA GLU A 5 1.61 20.48 3.85
C GLU A 5 1.70 19.52 2.65
N ASN A 6 2.74 19.66 1.82
CA ASN A 6 2.95 18.77 0.68
C ASN A 6 3.30 17.33 1.12
N LEU A 7 4.18 17.17 2.11
CA LEU A 7 4.55 15.85 2.63
C LEU A 7 3.35 15.15 3.27
N GLU A 8 2.55 15.85 4.06
CA GLU A 8 1.35 15.28 4.64
C GLU A 8 0.36 14.86 3.55
N ALA A 9 0.10 15.72 2.57
CA ALA A 9 -0.84 15.43 1.47
C ALA A 9 -0.39 14.24 0.62
N GLU A 10 0.89 14.17 0.24
CA GLU A 10 1.41 13.04 -0.54
C GLU A 10 1.45 11.75 0.30
N THR A 11 1.78 11.81 1.59
CA THR A 11 1.75 10.64 2.48
C THR A 11 0.33 10.06 2.55
N ARG A 12 -0.69 10.88 2.79
CA ARG A 12 -2.10 10.43 2.83
C ARG A 12 -2.55 9.82 1.51
N LYS A 13 -2.22 10.46 0.39
CA LYS A 13 -2.55 9.98 -0.95
C LYS A 13 -1.91 8.62 -1.24
N TRP A 14 -0.65 8.43 -0.87
CA TRP A 14 0.03 7.15 -1.08
C TRP A 14 -0.44 6.08 -0.10
N LEU A 15 -0.81 6.45 1.13
CA LEU A 15 -1.37 5.51 2.11
C LEU A 15 -2.66 4.89 1.58
N VAL A 16 -3.61 5.71 1.12
CA VAL A 16 -4.88 5.22 0.55
C VAL A 16 -4.61 4.27 -0.62
N LYS A 17 -3.73 4.64 -1.54
CA LYS A 17 -3.35 3.77 -2.66
C LYS A 17 -2.72 2.47 -2.21
N ALA A 18 -1.85 2.52 -1.21
CA ALA A 18 -1.15 1.35 -0.68
C ALA A 18 -2.14 0.39 -0.01
N GLU A 19 -3.09 0.90 0.77
CA GLU A 19 -4.16 0.11 1.39
C GLU A 19 -5.06 -0.55 0.35
N ASP A 20 -5.49 0.21 -0.66
CA ASP A 20 -6.33 -0.30 -1.76
C ASP A 20 -5.61 -1.42 -2.53
N LEU A 21 -4.33 -1.22 -2.86
CA LEU A 21 -3.55 -2.24 -3.54
C LEU A 21 -3.32 -3.46 -2.65
N PHE A 22 -2.99 -3.26 -1.38
CA PHE A 22 -2.76 -4.35 -0.42
C PHE A 22 -4.00 -5.23 -0.26
N ALA A 23 -5.19 -4.65 -0.19
CA ALA A 23 -6.45 -5.39 -0.16
C ALA A 23 -6.73 -6.20 -1.45
N ALA A 24 -6.17 -5.77 -2.57
CA ALA A 24 -6.35 -6.38 -3.88
C ALA A 24 -5.27 -7.40 -4.27
N VAL A 25 -4.25 -7.63 -3.42
CA VAL A 25 -3.16 -8.57 -3.72
C VAL A 25 -3.09 -9.71 -2.70
N SER A 26 -2.73 -10.89 -3.18
CA SER A 26 -2.42 -12.09 -2.40
C SER A 26 -1.03 -12.63 -2.77
N GLY A 27 -0.41 -13.46 -1.92
CA GLY A 27 0.90 -14.02 -2.21
C GLY A 27 1.61 -14.55 -0.98
N GLU A 28 2.94 -14.55 -1.01
CA GLU A 28 3.75 -15.06 0.10
C GLU A 28 3.53 -14.28 1.42
N GLU A 29 3.27 -15.00 2.50
CA GLU A 29 2.91 -14.44 3.81
C GLU A 29 3.94 -13.45 4.34
N HIS A 30 5.22 -13.82 4.34
CA HIS A 30 6.30 -12.95 4.82
C HIS A 30 6.37 -11.61 4.07
N PHE A 31 5.99 -11.63 2.79
CA PHE A 31 6.00 -10.47 1.92
C PHE A 31 4.81 -9.55 2.26
N GLN A 32 3.63 -10.13 2.51
CA GLN A 32 2.45 -9.41 2.99
C GLN A 32 2.64 -8.82 4.39
N GLU A 33 3.29 -9.55 5.30
CA GLU A 33 3.60 -9.08 6.65
C GLU A 33 4.48 -7.83 6.61
N ASN A 34 5.51 -7.82 5.76
CA ASN A 34 6.38 -6.66 5.59
C ASN A 34 5.60 -5.44 5.05
N ILE A 35 4.76 -5.64 4.03
CA ILE A 35 3.93 -4.55 3.47
C ILE A 35 2.99 -3.99 4.55
N SER A 36 2.29 -4.87 5.28
CA SER A 36 1.39 -4.50 6.37
C SER A 36 2.11 -3.78 7.52
N ALA A 37 3.34 -4.18 7.85
CA ALA A 37 4.18 -3.48 8.82
C ALA A 37 4.47 -2.04 8.37
N TYR A 38 4.91 -1.83 7.13
CA TYR A 38 5.19 -0.48 6.62
C TYR A 38 3.94 0.40 6.50
N ILE A 39 2.78 -0.15 6.14
CA ILE A 39 1.52 0.61 6.14
C ILE A 39 1.16 1.06 7.57
N ARG A 40 1.27 0.17 8.56
CA ARG A 40 1.02 0.50 9.98
C ARG A 40 2.01 1.53 10.52
N ASP A 41 3.30 1.39 10.19
CA ASP A 41 4.33 2.35 10.58
C ASP A 41 4.07 3.73 9.97
N SER A 42 3.65 3.79 8.71
CA SER A 42 3.30 5.05 8.06
C SER A 42 2.13 5.76 8.75
N HIS A 43 1.06 5.03 9.10
CA HIS A 43 -0.02 5.58 9.94
C HIS A 43 0.49 6.10 11.28
N TYR A 44 1.27 5.28 12.00
CA TYR A 44 1.81 5.67 13.29
C TYR A 44 2.66 6.94 13.22
N PHE A 45 3.55 7.06 12.22
CA PHE A 45 4.38 8.25 12.06
C PHE A 45 3.55 9.46 11.64
N LEU A 46 2.56 9.29 10.76
CA LEU A 46 1.68 10.37 10.31
C LEU A 46 0.86 10.95 11.46
N GLU A 47 0.24 10.08 12.29
CA GLU A 47 -0.54 10.49 13.46
C GLU A 47 0.31 11.24 14.50
N ASN A 48 1.60 10.91 14.60
CA ASN A 48 2.55 11.56 15.49
C ASN A 48 3.23 12.81 14.89
N GLY A 49 2.88 13.20 13.66
CA GLY A 49 3.46 14.37 12.98
C GLY A 49 4.88 14.15 12.44
N ASP A 50 5.38 12.90 12.41
CA ASP A 50 6.68 12.58 11.81
C ASP A 50 6.54 12.33 10.31
N LEU A 51 6.41 13.43 9.56
CA LEU A 51 6.07 13.39 8.14
C LEU A 51 7.15 12.72 7.27
N ILE A 52 8.42 12.79 7.67
CA ILE A 52 9.52 12.17 6.92
C ILE A 52 9.42 10.65 7.02
N ARG A 53 9.32 10.11 8.24
CA ARG A 53 9.21 8.65 8.44
C ARG A 53 7.87 8.12 7.94
N ALA A 54 6.80 8.90 8.04
CA ALA A 54 5.51 8.51 7.48
C ALA A 54 5.56 8.35 5.96
N PHE A 55 6.16 9.32 5.26
CA PHE A 55 6.34 9.26 3.82
C PHE A 55 7.29 8.13 3.40
N GLU A 56 8.43 7.98 4.11
CA GLU A 56 9.37 6.87 3.86
C GLU A 56 8.69 5.50 3.98
N ALA A 57 7.95 5.26 5.05
CA ALA A 57 7.31 3.97 5.31
C ALA A 57 6.28 3.62 4.22
N VAL A 58 5.45 4.57 3.76
CA VAL A 58 4.48 4.27 2.69
C VAL A 58 5.16 4.00 1.35
N ILE A 59 6.28 4.68 1.04
CA ILE A 59 7.05 4.39 -0.16
C ILE A 59 7.69 3.00 -0.09
N TRP A 60 8.16 2.56 1.08
CA TRP A 60 8.61 1.18 1.27
C TRP A 60 7.48 0.17 1.06
N ALA A 61 6.30 0.38 1.65
CA ALA A 61 5.15 -0.48 1.41
C ALA A 61 4.84 -0.61 -0.09
N TRP A 62 4.82 0.51 -0.80
CA TRP A 62 4.56 0.55 -2.25
C TRP A 62 5.64 -0.18 -3.04
N ALA A 63 6.92 0.04 -2.73
CA ALA A 63 8.04 -0.60 -3.40
C ALA A 63 7.98 -2.13 -3.24
N TRP A 64 7.69 -2.62 -2.03
CA TRP A 64 7.49 -4.05 -1.82
C TRP A 64 6.36 -4.57 -2.71
N MET A 65 5.18 -3.93 -2.71
CA MET A 65 4.06 -4.37 -3.56
C MET A 65 4.41 -4.43 -5.06
N GLU A 66 5.02 -3.38 -5.61
CA GLU A 66 5.41 -3.33 -7.02
C GLU A 66 6.46 -4.40 -7.37
N ILE A 67 7.48 -4.56 -6.52
CA ILE A 67 8.51 -5.61 -6.70
C ILE A 67 7.86 -7.00 -6.60
N GLY A 68 6.97 -7.20 -5.64
CA GLY A 68 6.27 -8.46 -5.43
C GLY A 68 5.44 -8.85 -6.64
N LEU A 69 4.71 -7.90 -7.22
CA LEU A 69 3.93 -8.10 -8.45
C LEU A 69 4.83 -8.39 -9.66
N ASP A 70 5.88 -7.60 -9.87
CA ASP A 70 6.84 -7.78 -10.98
C ASP A 70 7.54 -9.14 -10.93
N ARG A 71 7.84 -9.62 -9.72
CA ARG A 71 8.52 -10.91 -9.48
C ARG A 71 7.56 -12.09 -9.34
N ASN A 72 6.25 -11.88 -9.49
CA ASN A 72 5.21 -12.89 -9.26
C ASN A 72 5.23 -13.52 -7.86
N ILE A 73 5.75 -12.80 -6.86
CA ILE A 73 5.64 -13.14 -5.43
C ILE A 73 4.25 -12.78 -4.90
N LEU A 74 3.68 -11.71 -5.46
CA LEU A 74 2.29 -11.29 -5.27
C LEU A 74 1.52 -11.45 -6.58
N ALA A 75 0.22 -11.70 -6.46
CA ALA A 75 -0.75 -11.71 -7.54
C ALA A 75 -1.94 -10.82 -7.17
N ARG A 76 -2.53 -10.15 -8.15
CA ARG A 76 -3.82 -9.47 -7.94
C ARG A 76 -4.91 -10.52 -7.80
N ASN A 77 -5.78 -10.35 -6.81
CA ASN A 77 -6.98 -11.16 -6.68
C ASN A 77 -7.82 -10.94 -7.94
N SER A 78 -7.97 -11.96 -8.76
CA SER A 78 -8.88 -11.92 -9.91
C SER A 78 -10.26 -11.56 -9.38
N GLN A 79 -10.85 -10.46 -9.84
CA GLN A 79 -12.29 -10.32 -9.69
C GLN A 79 -12.90 -11.49 -10.45
N GLU A 80 -13.59 -12.38 -9.74
CA GLU A 80 -14.56 -13.27 -10.39
C GLU A 80 -15.58 -12.36 -11.06
N ASP A 81 -15.42 -12.17 -12.37
CA ASP A 81 -16.43 -11.58 -13.23
C ASP A 81 -17.60 -12.57 -13.31
N ASN A 82 -18.44 -12.59 -12.28
CA ASN A 82 -19.75 -13.23 -12.31
C ASN A 82 -20.70 -12.37 -13.15
N SER A 83 -20.44 -12.30 -14.46
CA SER A 83 -21.38 -11.77 -15.44
C SER A 83 -21.59 -12.74 -16.60
N GLN A 84 -22.15 -13.92 -16.28
CA GLN A 84 -22.78 -14.89 -17.19
C GLN A 84 -23.39 -16.00 -16.27
N GLU A 85 -24.66 -16.42 -16.31
CA GLU A 85 -25.65 -16.52 -17.38
C GLU A 85 -27.07 -16.38 -16.77
N ASP A 86 -27.85 -15.37 -17.16
CA ASP A 86 -29.31 -15.48 -17.17
C ASP A 86 -29.69 -16.03 -18.56
N LEU A 87 -29.94 -17.35 -18.63
CA LEU A 87 -30.61 -18.05 -19.74
C LEU A 87 -32.03 -18.45 -19.32
#